data_AF-A0A0G2F467-F1
#
_entry.id   AF-A0A0G2F467-F1
#
_cell.length_a   1.000
_cell.length_b   1.000
_cell.length_c   1.000
_cell.angle_alpha   90.00
_cell.angle_beta   90.00
_cell.angle_gamma   90.00
#
_symmetry.space_group_name_H-M   'P 1'
#
loop_
_entity.id
_entity.type
_entity.pdbx_description
1 polymer ?
#
loop_
_entity_poly.entity_id
_entity_poly.type
_entity_poly.pdbx_seq_one_letter_code
_entity_poly.pdbx_strand_id
1 'polypeptide(L)'
;MPMDNPGNVNIGVSLTANFPGLSSTGAKIEHDGMANALVTLCNKSDQSTIQMLDPETLEPIGLAKQKNLHPKLSGPLSGAHAKIDPVTGDVYNYNLDPVGLTSVYRVFSVSAKIGKTTILATLRHPPAYIHSILLTERYVILCV
;
A
#
# COMPACT_ATOMS: atom_id res chain seq x y z
N MET A 1 12.12 8.86 14.26
CA MET A 1 12.10 7.96 15.43
C MET A 1 12.06 6.52 14.92
N PRO A 2 12.77 5.58 15.55
CA PRO A 2 12.60 4.16 15.23
C PRO A 2 11.15 3.79 15.60
N MET A 3 10.39 3.27 14.62
CA MET A 3 9.04 2.78 14.88
C MET A 3 9.15 1.31 15.24
N ASP A 4 9.65 1.02 16.44
CA ASP A 4 9.93 -0.37 16.84
C ASP A 4 8.69 -1.05 17.44
N ASN A 5 7.69 -0.28 17.89
CA ASN A 5 6.41 -0.82 18.35
C ASN A 5 5.30 -0.56 17.32
N PRO A 6 4.77 -1.61 16.65
CA PRO A 6 3.62 -1.50 15.76
C PRO A 6 2.39 -0.87 16.40
N GLY A 7 2.21 -0.98 17.72
CA GLY A 7 1.07 -0.39 18.45
C GLY A 7 1.13 1.13 18.63
N ASN A 8 2.27 1.77 18.37
CA ASN A 8 2.47 3.20 18.61
C ASN A 8 2.28 4.06 17.34
N VAL A 9 1.74 3.50 16.26
CA VAL A 9 1.48 4.24 15.02
C VAL A 9 -0.01 4.54 14.87
N ASN A 10 -0.33 5.75 14.43
CA ASN A 10 -1.71 6.14 14.15
C ASN A 10 -2.06 5.78 12.69
N ILE A 11 -2.42 4.51 12.48
CA ILE A 11 -2.84 3.96 11.19
C ILE A 11 -4.15 3.20 11.44
N GLY A 12 -5.29 3.78 11.07
CA GLY A 12 -6.60 3.23 11.43
C GLY A 12 -7.76 3.71 10.56
N VAL A 13 -7.51 3.92 9.26
CA VAL A 13 -8.52 4.45 8.33
C VAL A 13 -9.18 3.33 7.52
N SER A 14 -8.38 2.41 6.99
CA SER A 14 -8.92 1.28 6.20
C SER A 14 -8.21 -0.04 6.50
N LEU A 15 -8.99 -1.12 6.59
CA LEU A 15 -8.53 -2.50 6.74
C LEU A 15 -8.50 -3.21 5.39
N THR A 16 -7.52 -4.07 5.17
CA THR A 16 -7.48 -4.95 4.00
C THR A 16 -6.94 -6.31 4.39
N ALA A 17 -7.71 -7.35 4.09
CA ALA A 17 -7.23 -8.72 4.16
C ALA A 17 -6.36 -9.04 2.94
N ASN A 18 -5.34 -9.86 3.12
CA ASN A 18 -4.53 -10.44 2.05
C ASN A 18 -3.90 -9.38 1.14
N PHE A 19 -3.39 -8.28 1.71
CA PHE A 19 -2.66 -7.27 0.94
C PHE A 19 -1.42 -7.93 0.31
N PRO A 20 -1.26 -7.88 -1.03
CA PRO A 20 -0.23 -8.65 -1.70
C PRO A 20 1.16 -8.02 -1.56
N GLY A 21 2.19 -8.83 -1.72
CA GLY A 21 3.60 -8.39 -1.69
C GLY A 21 4.18 -8.14 -0.29
N LEU A 22 3.40 -8.38 0.78
CA LEU A 22 3.85 -8.26 2.17
C LEU A 22 3.51 -9.52 2.99
N SER A 23 4.42 -9.93 3.87
CA SER A 23 4.17 -10.96 4.89
C SER A 23 3.22 -10.45 5.98
N SER A 24 2.77 -11.34 6.86
CA SER A 24 1.99 -10.99 8.05
C SER A 24 2.68 -9.99 8.99
N THR A 25 4.00 -9.86 8.91
CA THR A 25 4.79 -8.92 9.71
C THR A 25 5.29 -7.71 8.91
N GLY A 26 4.97 -7.62 7.63
CA GLY A 26 5.28 -6.46 6.77
C GLY A 26 6.61 -6.57 6.02
N ALA A 27 7.24 -7.75 5.99
CA ALA A 27 8.40 -7.99 5.14
C ALA A 27 7.96 -8.15 3.67
N LYS A 28 8.76 -7.67 2.72
CA LYS A 28 8.48 -7.87 1.29
C LYS A 28 8.51 -9.36 0.96
N ILE A 29 7.49 -9.85 0.27
CA ILE A 29 7.45 -11.20 -0.26
C ILE A 29 7.14 -11.17 -1.75
N GLU A 30 7.87 -11.99 -2.51
CA GLU A 30 7.55 -12.33 -3.89
C GLU A 30 7.34 -13.85 -3.92
N HIS A 31 6.32 -14.31 -4.63
CA HIS A 31 5.98 -15.73 -4.72
C HIS A 31 6.09 -16.22 -6.16
N ASP A 32 6.55 -17.46 -6.33
CA ASP A 32 6.64 -18.13 -7.63
C ASP A 32 5.46 -19.12 -7.86
N GLY A 33 4.37 -18.97 -7.10
CA GLY A 33 3.21 -19.89 -7.10
C GLY A 33 2.30 -19.70 -5.89
N MET A 34 1.20 -20.48 -5.81
CA MET A 34 0.23 -20.39 -4.71
C MET A 34 0.88 -20.73 -3.35
N ALA A 35 1.21 -19.70 -2.57
CA ALA A 35 1.52 -19.88 -1.16
C ALA A 35 0.24 -20.28 -0.42
N ASN A 36 0.28 -21.40 0.32
CA ASN A 36 -0.78 -21.78 1.26
C ASN A 36 -1.03 -20.60 2.22
N ALA A 37 -2.20 -19.98 2.06
CA ALA A 37 -2.46 -18.61 2.46
C ALA A 37 -2.79 -18.51 3.95
N LEU A 38 -1.80 -18.17 4.77
CA LEU A 38 -2.08 -17.47 6.02
C LEU A 38 -2.85 -16.19 5.68
N VAL A 39 -4.01 -16.01 6.31
CA VAL A 39 -4.77 -14.75 6.21
C VAL A 39 -3.90 -13.64 6.78
N THR A 40 -3.62 -12.61 5.98
CA THR A 40 -2.97 -11.40 6.47
C THR A 40 -4.00 -10.29 6.63
N LEU A 41 -3.78 -9.39 7.58
CA LEU A 41 -4.64 -8.23 7.78
C LEU A 41 -3.77 -6.99 7.97
N CYS A 42 -4.14 -5.88 7.33
CA CYS A 42 -3.40 -4.63 7.50
C CYS A 42 -4.30 -3.39 7.57
N ASN A 43 -3.89 -2.46 8.43
CA ASN A 43 -4.38 -1.09 8.50
C ASN A 43 -3.59 -0.18 7.56
N LYS A 44 -4.28 0.77 6.94
CA LYS A 44 -3.72 1.86 6.14
C LYS A 44 -4.33 3.20 6.57
N SER A 45 -3.61 4.27 6.26
CA SER A 45 -4.06 5.65 6.35
C SER A 45 -3.57 6.41 5.10
N ASP A 46 -3.66 7.74 5.11
CA ASP A 46 -3.13 8.57 4.01
C ASP A 46 -1.58 8.70 4.03
N GLN A 47 -0.91 7.84 4.81
CA GLN A 47 0.54 7.72 4.87
C GLN A 47 1.01 6.46 4.11
N SER A 48 2.28 6.45 3.72
CA SER A 48 2.91 5.26 3.10
C SER A 48 3.23 4.11 4.07
N THR A 49 2.92 4.28 5.36
CA THR A 49 3.04 3.22 6.36
C THR A 49 1.85 2.29 6.29
N ILE A 50 2.11 0.99 6.36
CA ILE A 50 1.11 -0.07 6.47
C ILE A 50 1.36 -0.74 7.82
N GLN A 51 0.34 -0.84 8.66
CA GLN A 51 0.43 -1.56 9.94
C GLN A 51 -0.20 -2.93 9.76
N MET A 52 0.53 -3.97 10.10
CA MET A 52 0.05 -5.35 10.05
C MET A 52 -0.62 -5.72 11.37
N LEU A 53 -1.72 -6.45 11.28
CA LEU A 53 -2.49 -6.93 12.42
C LEU A 53 -2.54 -8.45 12.41
N ASP A 54 -2.58 -9.03 13.60
CA ASP A 54 -3.03 -10.40 13.76
C ASP A 54 -4.52 -10.50 13.35
N PRO A 55 -4.90 -11.42 12.45
CA PRO A 55 -6.27 -11.49 11.96
C PRO A 55 -7.29 -11.98 13.01
N GLU A 56 -6.85 -12.60 14.10
CA GLU A 56 -7.71 -13.10 15.17
C GLU A 56 -7.77 -12.13 16.36
N THR A 57 -6.61 -11.66 16.84
CA THR A 57 -6.54 -10.79 18.02
C THR A 57 -6.67 -9.30 17.68
N LEU A 58 -6.46 -8.93 16.42
CA LEU A 58 -6.35 -7.55 15.93
C LEU A 58 -5.18 -6.76 16.55
N GLU A 59 -4.27 -7.43 17.26
CA GLU A 59 -3.09 -6.79 17.81
C GLU A 59 -2.13 -6.38 16.69
N PRO A 60 -1.49 -5.21 16.76
CA PRO A 60 -0.46 -4.81 15.82
C PRO A 60 0.79 -5.70 15.91
N ILE A 61 1.10 -6.44 14.84
CA ILE A 61 2.19 -7.42 14.80
C ILE A 61 3.34 -7.04 13.85
N GLY A 62 3.21 -5.95 13.10
CA GLY A 62 4.25 -5.52 12.17
C GLY A 62 4.01 -4.17 11.52
N LEU A 63 5.05 -3.64 10.89
CA LEU A 63 5.01 -2.41 10.13
C LEU A 63 5.72 -2.60 8.80
N ALA A 64 5.14 -2.05 7.75
CA ALA A 64 5.76 -1.91 6.44
C ALA A 64 5.70 -0.45 5.98
N LYS A 65 6.60 -0.09 5.08
CA LYS A 65 6.51 1.11 4.25
C LYS A 65 6.26 0.68 2.81
N GLN A 66 5.60 1.52 2.01
CA GLN A 66 5.49 1.26 0.56
C GLN A 66 6.87 1.14 -0.12
N LYS A 67 7.93 1.72 0.46
CA LYS A 67 9.32 1.50 0.00
C LYS A 67 9.74 0.02 0.06
N ASN A 68 9.21 -0.77 0.99
CA ASN A 68 9.43 -2.22 1.06
C ASN A 68 8.85 -2.93 -0.17
N LEU A 69 7.69 -2.48 -0.68
CA LEU A 69 7.09 -3.01 -1.91
C LEU A 69 7.93 -2.66 -3.15
N HIS A 70 8.34 -1.40 -3.26
CA HIS A 70 9.18 -0.93 -4.36
C HIS A 70 10.03 0.29 -3.96
N PRO A 71 11.34 0.32 -4.29
CA PRO A 71 12.27 1.34 -3.79
C PRO A 71 11.92 2.78 -4.20
N LYS A 72 11.21 2.97 -5.32
CA LYS A 72 10.72 4.30 -5.78
C LYS A 72 9.47 4.81 -5.02
N LEU A 73 8.83 4.01 -4.17
CA LEU A 73 7.67 4.42 -3.37
C LEU A 73 8.15 4.97 -2.00
N SER A 74 9.05 5.96 -2.06
CA SER A 74 9.77 6.52 -0.92
C SER A 74 9.01 7.64 -0.19
N GLY A 75 7.89 8.09 -0.73
CA GLY A 75 7.14 9.22 -0.23
C GLY A 75 6.43 8.99 1.08
N PRO A 76 6.14 10.06 1.83
CA PRO A 76 5.42 9.96 3.09
C PRO A 76 3.91 9.74 2.93
N LEU A 77 3.31 10.10 1.78
CA LEU A 77 1.86 10.13 1.58
C LEU A 77 1.39 9.11 0.53
N SER A 78 0.17 8.63 0.72
CA SER A 78 -0.56 7.65 -0.10
C SER A 78 -2.07 7.83 0.15
N GLY A 79 -2.94 7.13 -0.58
CA GLY A 79 -4.37 7.07 -0.23
C GLY A 79 -4.66 5.96 0.77
N ALA A 80 -5.52 6.22 1.76
CA ALA A 80 -6.02 5.19 2.66
C ALA A 80 -6.81 4.10 1.92
N HIS A 81 -7.58 4.47 0.91
CA HIS A 81 -8.42 3.53 0.15
C HIS A 81 -7.75 3.10 -1.16
N ALA A 82 -6.73 2.24 -1.04
CA ALA A 82 -6.26 1.43 -2.17
C ALA A 82 -7.41 0.63 -2.78
N LYS A 83 -7.38 0.40 -4.09
CA LYS A 83 -8.41 -0.40 -4.78
C LYS A 83 -7.87 -1.78 -5.10
N ILE A 84 -8.74 -2.77 -4.98
CA ILE A 84 -8.46 -4.17 -5.32
C ILE A 84 -9.24 -4.47 -6.60
N ASP A 85 -8.57 -5.01 -7.61
CA ASP A 85 -9.26 -5.59 -8.74
C ASP A 85 -9.97 -6.88 -8.28
N PRO A 86 -11.31 -6.97 -8.39
CA PRO A 86 -12.05 -8.14 -7.93
C PRO A 86 -11.77 -9.42 -8.72
N VAL A 87 -11.19 -9.32 -9.92
CA VAL A 87 -10.88 -10.48 -10.77
C VAL A 87 -9.50 -11.05 -10.44
N THR A 88 -8.50 -10.19 -10.33
CA THR A 88 -7.09 -10.61 -10.14
C THR A 88 -6.63 -10.58 -8.70
N GLY A 89 -7.28 -9.78 -7.84
CA GLY A 89 -6.82 -9.46 -6.50
C GLY A 89 -5.71 -8.40 -6.46
N ASP A 90 -5.26 -7.89 -7.61
CA ASP A 90 -4.19 -6.90 -7.67
C ASP A 90 -4.59 -5.60 -6.96
N VAL A 91 -3.67 -5.02 -6.20
CA VAL A 91 -3.90 -3.79 -5.45
C VAL A 91 -3.32 -2.60 -6.19
N TYR A 92 -4.07 -1.50 -6.24
CA TYR A 92 -3.71 -0.24 -6.87
C TYR A 92 -3.73 0.90 -5.85
N ASN A 93 -2.70 1.75 -5.88
CA ASN A 93 -2.62 2.97 -5.07
C ASN A 93 -1.64 3.97 -5.70
N TYR A 94 -1.37 5.08 -4.99
CA TYR A 94 -0.33 6.02 -5.34
C TYR A 94 0.64 6.26 -4.18
N ASN A 95 1.84 6.75 -4.48
CA ASN A 95 2.78 7.28 -3.51
C ASN A 95 3.21 8.69 -3.95
N LEU A 96 3.25 9.64 -3.03
CA LEU A 96 3.57 11.04 -3.30
C LEU A 96 4.92 11.43 -2.70
N ASP A 97 5.89 11.77 -3.55
CA ASP A 97 7.27 12.11 -3.16
C ASP A 97 7.99 12.97 -4.21
N PRO A 98 8.63 14.10 -3.84
CA PRO A 98 8.56 14.79 -2.55
C PRO A 98 7.19 15.46 -2.36
N VAL A 99 6.94 16.01 -1.16
CA VAL A 99 5.76 16.86 -0.90
C VAL A 99 6.18 18.32 -1.01
N GLY A 100 5.66 19.05 -1.99
CA GLY A 100 5.99 20.45 -2.28
C GLY A 100 5.73 20.85 -3.74
N LEU A 101 6.25 22.00 -4.17
CA LEU A 101 5.99 22.54 -5.52
C LEU A 101 6.38 21.61 -6.67
N THR A 102 7.34 20.70 -6.46
CA THR A 102 7.84 19.73 -7.45
C THR A 102 7.37 18.30 -7.15
N SER A 103 6.20 18.17 -6.53
CA SER A 103 5.61 16.90 -6.13
C SER A 103 5.47 15.91 -7.28
N VAL A 104 5.73 14.64 -6.98
CA VAL A 104 5.60 13.54 -7.95
C VAL A 104 4.70 12.44 -7.38
N TYR A 105 3.61 12.17 -8.09
CA TYR A 105 2.72 11.03 -7.83
C TYR A 105 3.23 9.83 -8.62
N ARG A 106 3.42 8.71 -7.94
CA ARG A 106 3.73 7.41 -8.54
C ARG A 106 2.53 6.51 -8.34
N VAL A 107 1.72 6.34 -9.39
CA VAL A 107 0.62 5.38 -9.39
C VAL A 107 1.24 3.99 -9.57
N PHE A 108 0.86 3.04 -8.72
CA PHE A 108 1.44 1.71 -8.70
C PHE A 108 0.38 0.62 -8.56
N SER A 109 0.77 -0.59 -8.96
CA SER A 109 0.05 -1.84 -8.68
C SER A 109 0.93 -2.81 -7.91
N VAL A 110 0.32 -3.70 -7.14
CA VAL A 110 0.98 -4.85 -6.51
C VAL A 110 0.22 -6.10 -6.92
N SER A 111 0.91 -7.03 -7.59
CA SER A 111 0.29 -8.23 -8.10
C SER A 111 -0.04 -9.22 -6.97
N ALA A 112 -1.28 -9.67 -6.89
CA ALA A 112 -1.68 -10.71 -5.95
C ALA A 112 -1.07 -12.08 -6.28
N LYS A 113 -0.81 -12.34 -7.55
CA LYS A 113 -0.25 -13.63 -8.00
C LYS A 113 1.21 -13.83 -7.57
N ILE A 114 2.04 -12.78 -7.72
CA ILE A 114 3.50 -12.89 -7.56
C ILE A 114 4.10 -11.91 -6.55
N GLY A 115 3.30 -11.03 -5.95
CA GLY A 115 3.77 -10.00 -5.00
C GLY A 115 4.57 -8.85 -5.64
N LYS A 116 4.79 -8.89 -6.96
CA LYS A 116 5.57 -7.87 -7.69
C LYS A 116 4.83 -6.53 -7.70
N THR A 117 5.55 -5.46 -7.36
CA THR A 117 5.07 -4.08 -7.46
C THR A 117 5.53 -3.42 -8.74
N THR A 118 4.62 -2.78 -9.47
CA THR A 118 4.89 -2.09 -10.75
C THR A 118 4.43 -0.63 -10.68
N ILE A 119 5.29 0.30 -11.10
CA ILE A 119 4.91 1.71 -11.29
C ILE A 119 4.18 1.84 -12.63
N LEU A 120 2.91 2.22 -12.60
CA LEU A 120 2.05 2.36 -13.77
C LEU A 120 2.19 3.73 -14.44
N ALA A 121 2.30 4.78 -13.61
CA ALA A 121 2.44 6.15 -14.09
C ALA A 121 3.26 6.99 -13.10
N THR A 122 3.92 8.03 -13.62
CA THR A 122 4.63 9.03 -12.84
C THR A 122 4.18 10.41 -13.29
N LEU A 123 3.52 11.15 -12.41
CA LEU A 123 2.87 12.43 -12.72
C LEU A 123 3.50 13.54 -11.86
N ARG A 124 3.74 14.70 -12.46
CA ARG A 124 4.21 15.90 -11.74
C ARG A 124 3.06 16.89 -11.62
N HIS A 125 2.69 17.22 -10.38
CA HIS A 125 1.61 18.17 -10.08
C HIS A 125 1.77 18.65 -8.63
N PRO A 126 1.37 19.89 -8.27
CA PRO A 126 1.27 20.29 -6.87
C PRO A 126 0.53 19.26 -5.99
N PRO A 127 0.91 19.14 -4.72
CA PRO A 127 0.32 18.14 -3.83
C PRO A 127 -1.13 18.52 -3.53
N ALA A 128 -2.02 17.55 -3.69
CA ALA A 128 -3.41 17.60 -3.30
C ALA A 128 -3.66 16.54 -2.22
N TYR A 129 -4.61 16.79 -1.34
CA TYR A 129 -5.05 15.78 -0.38
C TYR A 129 -5.96 14.77 -1.09
N ILE A 130 -5.47 13.53 -1.23
CA ILE A 130 -6.18 12.48 -1.97
C ILE A 130 -6.38 11.27 -1.06
N HIS A 131 -7.60 11.11 -0.58
CA HIS A 131 -7.94 10.04 0.35
C HIS A 131 -8.10 8.67 -0.33
N SER A 132 -8.52 8.67 -1.60
CA SER A 132 -8.89 7.47 -2.34
C SER A 132 -8.65 7.64 -3.83
N ILE A 133 -8.55 6.52 -4.55
CA ILE A 133 -8.54 6.48 -6.02
C ILE A 133 -9.81 5.81 -6.54
N LEU A 134 -10.08 5.94 -7.83
CA LEU A 134 -11.11 5.16 -8.51
C LEU A 134 -10.44 4.10 -9.39
N LEU A 135 -11.08 2.93 -9.49
CA LEU A 135 -10.64 1.83 -10.36
C LEU A 135 -11.80 1.42 -11.25
N THR A 136 -11.51 1.28 -12.54
CA THR A 136 -12.39 0.67 -13.53
C THR A 136 -11.66 -0.52 -14.15
N GLU A 137 -12.32 -1.29 -15.01
CA GLU A 137 -11.71 -2.42 -15.71
C GLU A 137 -10.39 -2.05 -16.43
N ARG A 138 -10.26 -0.82 -16.93
CA ARG A 138 -9.12 -0.41 -17.77
C ARG A 138 -8.33 0.78 -17.23
N TYR A 139 -8.81 1.46 -16.19
CA TYR A 139 -8.21 2.69 -15.71
C TYR A 139 -8.10 2.73 -14.20
N VAL A 140 -6.92 3.18 -13.74
CA VAL A 140 -6.72 3.75 -12.42
C VAL A 140 -6.86 5.26 -12.56
N ILE A 141 -7.79 5.87 -11.82
CA ILE A 141 -8.08 7.30 -11.90
C ILE A 141 -7.65 7.96 -10.60
N LEU A 142 -6.75 8.92 -10.71
CA LEU A 142 -6.27 9.76 -9.63
C LEU A 142 -6.80 11.18 -9.85
N CYS A 143 -7.68 11.65 -8.96
CA CYS A 143 -8.23 13.00 -9.01
C CYS A 143 -7.32 13.95 -8.21
N VAL A 144 -6.54 14.76 -8.93
CA VAL A 144 -5.57 15.74 -8.40
C VAL A 144 -6.11 17.17 -8.48
#